data_AF-S4W3T3-F1
#
_entry.id   AF-S4W3T3-F1
#
_cell.length_a   1.000
_cell.length_b   1.000
_cell.length_c   1.000
_cell.angle_alpha   90.00
_cell.angle_beta   90.00
_cell.angle_gamma   90.00
#
_symmetry.space_group_name_H-M   'P 1'
#
loop_
_entity.id
_entity.type
_entity.pdbx_description
1 polymer ?
#
loop_
_entity_poly.entity_id
_entity_poly.type
_entity_poly.pdbx_seq_one_letter_code
_entity_poly.pdbx_strand_id
1 'polypeptide(L)'
;VAKAISGVQTVRFKNELERNITIKLGYANAKIYKCDDPECPEPDCYRSFKSDKEVRPKCEREGCTGRYHLVRHVSFVDCPGHDILMSTMLSGAAVMDAALLLIAGNEPCPQPQTSEHLAAIEIMKLKHVIILQNKVDLMKQEAAGEHHNSILKFIKGTVADGAPIIPISAQLKYNIDAVNACMVNSIPVPIRDFSAQPQLIVIRSFDVNKPGAEI
;
A
#
# COMPACT_ATOMS: atom_id res chain seq x y z
N VAL A 1 -2.27 -6.20 3.51
CA VAL A 1 -2.80 -4.85 3.18
C VAL A 1 -3.08 -4.69 1.69
N ALA A 2 -2.14 -5.02 0.79
CA ALA A 2 -2.35 -4.91 -0.66
C ALA A 2 -3.65 -5.56 -1.17
N LYS A 3 -3.98 -6.79 -0.73
CA LYS A 3 -5.26 -7.46 -1.05
C LYS A 3 -6.49 -6.73 -0.52
N ALA A 4 -6.37 -6.07 0.62
CA ALA A 4 -7.48 -5.34 1.22
C ALA A 4 -7.81 -4.08 0.41
N ILE A 5 -6.79 -3.39 -0.09
CA ILE A 5 -6.93 -2.17 -0.90
C ILE A 5 -7.30 -2.51 -2.36
N SER A 6 -6.55 -3.40 -3.00
CA SER A 6 -6.71 -3.72 -4.43
C SER A 6 -7.76 -4.79 -4.73
N GLY A 7 -8.13 -5.61 -3.74
CA GLY A 7 -8.88 -6.84 -3.96
C GLY A 7 -8.10 -7.96 -4.66
N VAL A 8 -6.85 -7.72 -5.07
CA VAL A 8 -6.00 -8.69 -5.79
C VAL A 8 -5.03 -9.33 -4.81
N GLN A 9 -4.90 -10.66 -4.87
CA GLN A 9 -3.91 -11.38 -4.08
C GLN A 9 -2.55 -11.30 -4.77
N THR A 10 -1.56 -10.76 -4.05
CA THR A 10 -0.20 -10.54 -4.56
C THR A 10 0.63 -11.83 -4.60
N VAL A 11 0.33 -12.78 -3.71
CA VAL A 11 0.97 -14.10 -3.64
C VAL A 11 0.47 -14.97 -4.80
N ARG A 12 1.39 -15.37 -5.68
CA ARG A 12 1.06 -16.17 -6.88
C ARG A 12 1.71 -17.55 -6.90
N PHE A 13 2.78 -17.77 -6.13
CA PHE A 13 3.53 -19.05 -6.18
C PHE A 13 3.14 -19.96 -5.01
N LYS A 14 3.04 -21.28 -5.28
CA LYS A 14 2.72 -22.29 -4.26
C LYS A 14 3.70 -22.26 -3.07
N ASN A 15 5.00 -22.12 -3.35
CA ASN A 15 6.03 -22.06 -2.30
C ASN A 15 5.87 -20.84 -1.37
N GLU A 16 5.29 -19.74 -1.85
CA GLU A 16 4.99 -18.56 -1.04
C GLU A 16 3.75 -18.78 -0.17
N LEU A 17 2.73 -19.45 -0.71
CA LEU A 17 1.52 -19.86 0.02
C LEU A 17 1.84 -20.82 1.16
N GLU A 18 2.72 -21.79 0.93
CA GLU A 18 3.09 -22.80 1.93
C GLU A 18 3.92 -22.20 3.08
N ARG A 19 4.76 -21.21 2.79
CA ARG A 19 5.66 -20.60 3.77
C ARG A 19 5.10 -19.31 4.40
N ASN A 20 3.93 -18.84 3.94
CA ASN A 20 3.34 -17.55 4.33
C ASN A 20 4.32 -16.36 4.25
N ILE A 21 5.30 -16.42 3.34
CA ILE A 21 6.25 -15.35 3.08
C ILE A 21 6.18 -14.96 1.61
N THR A 22 6.28 -13.66 1.35
CA THR A 22 6.48 -13.12 0.00
C THR A 22 7.94 -13.34 -0.36
N ILE A 23 8.21 -14.05 -1.46
CA ILE A 23 9.59 -14.30 -1.93
C ILE A 23 9.91 -13.41 -3.12
N LYS A 24 8.96 -13.33 -4.05
CA LYS A 24 9.03 -12.46 -5.23
C LYS A 24 8.24 -11.19 -5.01
N LEU A 25 8.63 -10.12 -5.70
CA LEU A 25 7.86 -8.87 -5.71
C LEU A 25 6.42 -9.14 -6.17
N GLY A 26 5.48 -8.95 -5.24
CA GLY A 26 4.06 -9.02 -5.53
C GLY A 26 3.60 -7.77 -6.27
N TYR A 27 2.51 -7.88 -7.02
CA TYR A 27 1.95 -6.74 -7.73
C TYR A 27 0.44 -6.78 -7.77
N ALA A 28 -0.16 -5.62 -7.52
CA ALA A 28 -1.59 -5.44 -7.56
C ALA A 28 -1.92 -4.04 -8.07
N ASN A 29 -2.95 -3.94 -8.91
CA ASN A 29 -3.50 -2.66 -9.34
C ASN A 29 -4.80 -2.39 -8.58
N ALA A 30 -5.03 -1.13 -8.23
CA ALA A 30 -6.28 -0.67 -7.67
C ALA A 30 -6.71 0.64 -8.32
N LYS A 31 -8.02 0.82 -8.47
CA LYS A 31 -8.63 2.10 -8.85
C LYS A 31 -9.20 2.74 -7.60
N ILE A 32 -8.80 3.98 -7.32
CA ILE A 32 -9.32 4.80 -6.22
C ILE A 32 -10.39 5.72 -6.78
N TYR A 33 -11.56 5.68 -6.17
CA TYR A 33 -12.70 6.50 -6.52
C TYR A 33 -13.07 7.42 -5.36
N LYS A 34 -13.63 8.57 -5.69
CA LYS A 34 -14.22 9.54 -4.74
C LYS A 34 -15.70 9.73 -5.07
N CYS A 35 -16.55 9.76 -4.07
CA CYS A 35 -17.96 10.08 -4.24
C CYS A 35 -18.11 11.58 -4.50
N ASP A 36 -18.95 11.96 -5.46
CA ASP A 36 -19.25 13.36 -5.78
C ASP A 36 -20.31 13.97 -4.84
N ASP A 37 -20.98 13.15 -4.02
CA ASP A 37 -22.01 13.65 -3.11
C ASP A 37 -21.40 14.43 -1.92
N PRO A 38 -21.89 15.64 -1.63
CA PRO A 38 -21.46 16.42 -0.48
C PRO A 38 -21.94 15.84 0.87
N GLU A 39 -22.95 14.97 0.85
CA GLU A 39 -23.48 14.28 2.03
C GLU A 39 -22.60 13.09 2.49
N CYS A 40 -21.63 12.70 1.66
CA CYS A 40 -20.71 11.62 1.95
C CYS A 40 -19.40 12.21 2.58
N PRO A 41 -19.24 12.21 3.93
CA PRO A 41 -18.06 12.77 4.58
C PRO A 41 -16.75 12.03 4.22
N GLU A 42 -15.63 12.76 4.23
CA GLU A 42 -14.29 12.16 4.25
C GLU A 42 -14.07 11.50 5.63
N PRO A 43 -13.53 10.27 5.72
CA PRO A 43 -12.88 9.47 4.68
C PRO A 43 -13.77 8.48 3.90
N ASP A 44 -15.04 8.28 4.31
CA ASP A 44 -15.94 7.27 3.74
C ASP A 44 -16.27 7.49 2.25
N CYS A 45 -16.08 8.70 1.74
CA CYS A 45 -16.28 9.01 0.33
C CYS A 45 -15.23 8.37 -0.59
N TYR A 46 -14.12 7.85 -0.06
CA TYR A 46 -13.08 7.17 -0.84
C TYR A 46 -13.27 5.66 -0.84
N ARG A 47 -13.25 5.06 -2.03
CA ARG A 47 -13.37 3.61 -2.18
C ARG A 47 -12.35 3.09 -3.18
N SER A 48 -11.73 1.97 -2.87
CA SER A 48 -10.84 1.26 -3.79
C SER A 48 -11.51 0.02 -4.35
N PHE A 49 -11.41 -0.18 -5.66
CA PHE A 49 -11.90 -1.36 -6.34
C PHE A 49 -10.82 -1.97 -7.25
N LYS A 50 -11.04 -3.23 -7.66
CA LYS A 50 -10.24 -3.91 -8.67
C LYS A 50 -10.27 -3.15 -10.00
N SER A 51 -9.25 -3.37 -10.83
CA SER A 51 -9.14 -2.73 -12.14
C SER A 51 -10.33 -3.02 -13.08
N ASP A 52 -11.03 -4.13 -12.91
CA ASP A 52 -12.17 -4.54 -13.74
C ASP A 52 -13.46 -3.78 -13.43
N LYS A 53 -13.50 -2.99 -12.35
CA LYS A 53 -14.70 -2.23 -11.97
C LYS A 53 -14.96 -1.11 -12.98
N GLU A 54 -16.26 -0.85 -13.20
CA GLU A 54 -16.74 0.24 -14.05
C GLU A 54 -16.18 1.61 -13.64
N VAL A 55 -16.22 2.57 -14.56
CA VAL A 55 -15.64 3.91 -14.36
C VAL A 55 -16.46 4.75 -13.37
N ARG A 56 -17.78 4.52 -13.27
CA ARG A 56 -18.67 5.24 -12.35
C ARG A 56 -19.63 4.32 -11.59
N PRO A 57 -19.12 3.54 -10.62
CA PRO A 57 -19.98 2.70 -9.81
C PRO A 57 -20.88 3.54 -8.89
N LYS A 58 -22.04 3.00 -8.52
CA LYS A 58 -22.91 3.64 -7.52
C LYS A 58 -22.24 3.63 -6.15
N CYS A 59 -22.51 4.65 -5.33
CA CYS A 59 -22.09 4.65 -3.94
C CYS A 59 -22.68 3.43 -3.20
N GLU A 60 -21.85 2.67 -2.48
CA GLU A 60 -22.30 1.53 -1.67
C GLU A 60 -22.82 1.96 -0.29
N ARG A 61 -22.71 3.26 0.05
CA ARG A 61 -23.15 3.79 1.34
C ARG A 61 -24.67 3.88 1.38
N GLU A 62 -25.27 3.37 2.45
CA GLU A 62 -26.70 3.56 2.72
C GLU A 62 -27.00 5.05 2.86
N GLY A 63 -27.83 5.58 1.96
CA GLY A 63 -28.25 6.98 1.96
C GLY A 63 -27.54 7.91 0.97
N CYS A 64 -26.43 7.52 0.33
CA CYS A 64 -25.85 8.32 -0.76
C CYS A 64 -26.41 7.87 -2.12
N THR A 65 -26.92 8.81 -2.93
CA THR A 65 -27.46 8.53 -4.28
C THR A 65 -26.46 8.76 -5.40
N GLY A 66 -25.30 9.30 -5.06
CA GLY A 66 -24.23 9.69 -5.94
C GLY A 66 -23.43 8.53 -6.47
N ARG A 67 -22.55 8.90 -7.40
CA ARG A 67 -21.67 7.98 -8.08
C ARG A 67 -20.24 8.26 -7.69
N TYR A 68 -19.47 7.19 -7.67
CA TYR A 68 -18.04 7.25 -7.52
C TYR A 68 -17.40 7.70 -8.83
N HIS A 69 -16.52 8.69 -8.75
CA HIS A 69 -15.70 9.16 -9.85
C HIS A 69 -14.27 8.67 -9.68
N LEU A 70 -13.69 8.14 -10.76
CA LEU A 70 -12.32 7.63 -10.74
C LEU A 70 -11.35 8.80 -10.55
N VAL A 71 -10.63 8.81 -9.43
CA VAL A 71 -9.63 9.83 -9.12
C VAL A 71 -8.26 9.40 -9.60
N ARG A 72 -7.87 8.15 -9.28
CA ARG A 72 -6.51 7.67 -9.55
C ARG A 72 -6.47 6.17 -9.77
N HIS A 73 -5.57 5.75 -10.66
CA HIS A 73 -5.15 4.36 -10.76
C HIS A 73 -3.80 4.21 -10.07
N VAL A 74 -3.72 3.29 -9.11
CA VAL A 74 -2.53 3.04 -8.31
C VAL A 74 -2.06 1.60 -8.51
N SER A 75 -0.75 1.43 -8.47
CA SER A 75 -0.09 0.13 -8.58
C SER A 75 0.71 -0.10 -7.31
N PHE A 76 0.43 -1.20 -6.63
CA PHE A 76 1.13 -1.65 -5.45
C PHE A 76 2.20 -2.65 -5.84
N VAL A 77 3.42 -2.41 -5.37
CA VAL A 77 4.52 -3.37 -5.39
C VAL A 77 4.69 -3.88 -3.97
N ASP A 78 4.51 -5.19 -3.77
CA ASP A 78 4.58 -5.83 -2.47
C ASP A 78 6.00 -6.38 -2.27
N CYS A 79 6.76 -5.72 -1.39
CA CYS A 79 8.14 -6.11 -1.08
C CYS A 79 8.19 -7.19 0.00
N PRO A 80 9.14 -8.13 -0.10
CA PRO A 80 9.39 -9.09 0.97
C PRO A 80 9.96 -8.36 2.21
N GLY A 81 9.45 -8.68 3.39
CA GLY A 81 9.91 -8.12 4.67
C GLY A 81 10.97 -8.97 5.39
N HIS A 82 11.36 -10.11 4.82
CA HIS A 82 12.37 -10.98 5.41
C HIS A 82 13.77 -10.49 5.05
N ASP A 83 14.66 -10.44 6.04
CA ASP A 83 16.06 -10.03 5.99
C ASP A 83 16.85 -10.71 4.86
N ILE A 84 16.58 -12.00 4.61
CA ILE A 84 17.22 -12.78 3.52
C ILE A 84 16.91 -12.18 2.13
N LEU A 85 15.82 -11.43 1.99
CA LEU A 85 15.30 -10.92 0.72
C LEU A 85 15.44 -9.40 0.56
N MET A 86 16.32 -8.76 1.35
CA MET A 86 16.57 -7.33 1.28
C MET A 86 17.05 -6.85 -0.10
N SER A 87 17.78 -7.67 -0.85
CA SER A 87 18.19 -7.36 -2.23
C SER A 87 16.99 -7.19 -3.18
N THR A 88 15.97 -8.02 -3.02
CA THR A 88 14.71 -7.95 -3.76
C THR A 88 13.91 -6.72 -3.35
N MET A 89 13.90 -6.38 -2.06
CA MET A 89 13.24 -5.16 -1.56
C MET A 89 13.89 -3.90 -2.13
N LEU A 90 15.22 -3.80 -2.13
CA LEU A 90 15.96 -2.67 -2.70
C LEU A 90 15.70 -2.50 -4.20
N SER A 91 15.66 -3.61 -4.95
CA SER A 91 15.35 -3.59 -6.39
C SER A 91 13.92 -3.09 -6.65
N GLY A 92 12.97 -3.45 -5.78
CA GLY A 92 11.60 -2.95 -5.83
C GLY A 92 11.50 -1.47 -5.47
N ALA A 93 12.18 -1.04 -4.40
CA ALA A 93 12.15 0.31 -3.87
C ALA A 93 12.66 1.35 -4.87
N ALA A 94 13.64 0.99 -5.72
CA ALA A 94 14.17 1.87 -6.76
C ALA A 94 13.14 2.32 -7.82
N VAL A 95 12.02 1.60 -7.95
CA VAL A 95 10.97 1.89 -8.95
C VAL A 95 9.74 2.57 -8.31
N MET A 96 9.71 2.71 -6.99
CA MET A 96 8.55 3.25 -6.28
C MET A 96 8.58 4.77 -6.22
N ASP A 97 7.41 5.40 -6.31
CA ASP A 97 7.25 6.85 -6.11
C ASP A 97 6.98 7.20 -4.63
N ALA A 98 6.43 6.26 -3.87
CA ALA A 98 6.03 6.40 -2.47
C ALA A 98 6.09 5.06 -1.75
N ALA A 99 6.21 5.08 -0.42
CA ALA A 99 6.27 3.89 0.42
C ALA A 99 5.14 3.84 1.44
N LEU A 100 4.64 2.62 1.70
CA LEU A 100 3.74 2.33 2.81
C LEU A 100 4.51 1.50 3.84
N LEU A 101 4.80 2.09 5.00
CA LEU A 101 5.47 1.38 6.08
C LEU A 101 4.42 0.67 6.94
N LEU A 102 4.38 -0.65 6.90
CA LEU A 102 3.50 -1.46 7.73
C LEU A 102 4.17 -1.74 9.06
N ILE A 103 3.51 -1.38 10.17
CA ILE A 103 3.97 -1.71 11.52
C ILE A 103 2.87 -2.54 12.19
N ALA A 104 3.22 -3.72 12.66
CA ALA A 104 2.29 -4.62 13.32
C ALA A 104 2.09 -4.17 14.78
N GLY A 105 0.86 -3.85 15.18
CA GLY A 105 0.58 -3.37 16.54
C GLY A 105 0.68 -4.44 17.62
N ASN A 106 0.59 -5.72 17.26
CA ASN A 106 0.76 -6.85 18.19
C ASN A 106 2.22 -7.09 18.61
N GLU A 107 3.17 -6.39 18.00
CA GLU A 107 4.59 -6.59 18.20
C GLU A 107 5.23 -5.32 18.76
N PRO A 108 6.34 -5.44 19.51
CA PRO A 108 7.01 -4.27 20.06
C PRO A 108 7.60 -3.40 18.93
N CYS A 109 7.35 -2.10 19.01
CA CYS A 109 7.95 -1.09 18.13
C CYS A 109 9.13 -0.42 18.85
N PRO A 110 10.31 -0.26 18.22
CA PRO A 110 10.64 -0.61 16.82
C PRO A 110 11.18 -2.03 16.64
N GLN A 111 10.89 -2.63 15.48
CA GLN A 111 11.52 -3.88 15.06
C GLN A 111 12.75 -3.62 14.19
N PRO A 112 13.76 -4.53 14.21
CA PRO A 112 14.93 -4.44 13.33
C PRO A 112 14.56 -4.31 11.84
N GLN A 113 13.56 -5.07 11.37
CA GLN A 113 13.08 -5.01 9.99
C GLN A 113 12.49 -3.63 9.65
N THR A 114 11.71 -3.03 10.56
CA THR A 114 11.13 -1.70 10.35
C THR A 114 12.22 -0.64 10.21
N SER A 115 13.29 -0.72 11.01
CA SER A 115 14.44 0.19 10.88
C SER A 115 15.23 -0.02 9.59
N GLU A 116 15.44 -1.25 9.16
CA GLU A 116 16.14 -1.53 7.89
C GLU A 116 15.35 -1.02 6.69
N HIS A 117 14.03 -1.25 6.66
CA HIS A 117 13.19 -0.73 5.59
C HIS A 117 13.13 0.80 5.57
N LEU A 118 13.04 1.44 6.74
CA LEU A 118 13.05 2.90 6.82
C LEU A 118 14.37 3.48 6.32
N ALA A 119 15.50 2.89 6.71
CA ALA A 119 16.82 3.30 6.23
C ALA A 119 16.97 3.10 4.70
N ALA A 120 16.43 2.00 4.15
CA ALA A 120 16.42 1.76 2.71
C ALA A 120 15.60 2.82 1.95
N ILE A 121 14.42 3.19 2.48
CA ILE A 121 13.55 4.24 1.92
C ILE A 121 14.27 5.60 1.91
N GLU A 122 15.00 5.92 2.98
CA GLU A 122 15.79 7.14 3.12
C GLU A 122 16.95 7.19 2.11
N ILE A 123 17.69 6.09 1.94
CA ILE A 123 18.76 5.98 0.94
C ILE A 123 18.22 6.16 -0.49
N MET A 124 17.04 5.59 -0.77
CA MET A 124 16.37 5.72 -2.07
C MET A 124 15.71 7.09 -2.29
N LYS A 125 15.76 8.00 -1.30
CA LYS A 125 15.21 9.36 -1.34
C LYS A 125 13.71 9.42 -1.61
N LEU A 126 12.96 8.44 -1.14
CA LEU A 126 11.50 8.45 -1.21
C LEU A 126 10.96 9.46 -0.20
N LYS A 127 10.38 10.55 -0.70
CA LYS A 127 9.85 11.64 0.15
C LYS A 127 8.48 11.35 0.74
N HIS A 128 7.70 10.51 0.07
CA HIS A 128 6.31 10.24 0.45
C HIS A 128 6.22 8.90 1.15
N VAL A 129 6.07 8.94 2.48
CA VAL A 129 5.90 7.75 3.32
C VAL A 129 4.58 7.88 4.07
N ILE A 130 3.78 6.82 4.06
CA ILE A 130 2.56 6.70 4.89
C ILE A 130 2.77 5.50 5.80
N ILE A 131 2.46 5.65 7.08
CA ILE A 131 2.69 4.62 8.07
C ILE A 131 1.35 4.01 8.44
N LEU A 132 1.28 2.68 8.36
CA LEU A 132 0.06 1.93 8.61
C LEU A 132 0.28 1.04 9.83
N GLN A 133 -0.43 1.35 10.91
CA GLN A 133 -0.47 0.52 12.11
C GLN A 133 -1.48 -0.60 11.87
N ASN A 134 -0.99 -1.80 11.55
CA ASN A 134 -1.81 -2.96 11.21
C ASN A 134 -2.14 -3.79 12.46
N LYS A 135 -3.16 -4.67 12.35
CA LYS A 135 -3.65 -5.56 13.42
C LYS A 135 -4.17 -4.83 14.66
N VAL A 136 -4.77 -3.65 14.48
CA VAL A 136 -5.40 -2.91 15.58
C VAL A 136 -6.60 -3.64 16.19
N ASP A 137 -7.16 -4.61 15.49
CA ASP A 137 -8.21 -5.51 15.98
C ASP A 137 -7.78 -6.40 17.14
N LEU A 138 -6.47 -6.62 17.32
CA LEU A 138 -5.91 -7.43 18.40
C LEU A 138 -5.48 -6.59 19.62
N MET A 139 -5.62 -5.26 19.55
CA MET A 139 -5.17 -4.34 20.59
C MET A 139 -6.32 -3.66 21.30
N LYS A 140 -6.09 -3.31 22.57
CA LYS A 140 -6.93 -2.35 23.29
C LYS A 140 -6.62 -0.93 22.83
N GLN A 141 -7.59 -0.03 22.94
CA GLN A 141 -7.46 1.37 22.50
C GLN A 141 -6.28 2.09 23.21
N GLU A 142 -6.09 1.85 24.50
CA GLU A 142 -4.97 2.41 25.27
C GLU A 142 -3.61 1.94 24.72
N ALA A 143 -3.45 0.62 24.54
CA ALA A 143 -2.25 0.02 23.97
C ALA A 143 -1.96 0.51 22.54
N ALA A 144 -3.01 0.70 21.73
CA ALA A 144 -2.86 1.26 20.38
C ALA A 144 -2.32 2.70 20.42
N GLY A 145 -2.76 3.51 21.39
CA GLY A 145 -2.28 4.88 21.61
C GLY A 145 -0.83 4.92 22.10
N GLU A 146 -0.46 4.04 23.04
CA GLU A 146 0.94 3.90 23.48
C GLU A 146 1.85 3.47 22.33
N HIS A 147 1.41 2.50 21.54
CA HIS A 147 2.15 2.03 20.37
C HIS A 147 2.30 3.12 19.31
N HIS A 148 1.26 3.94 19.09
CA HIS A 148 1.34 5.12 18.22
C HIS A 148 2.41 6.11 18.72
N ASN A 149 2.47 6.39 20.02
CA ASN A 149 3.50 7.25 20.59
C ASN A 149 4.92 6.68 20.42
N SER A 150 5.08 5.35 20.52
CA SER A 150 6.36 4.69 20.26
C SER A 150 6.78 4.81 18.80
N ILE A 151 5.83 4.66 17.86
CA ILE A 151 6.05 4.89 16.43
C ILE A 151 6.51 6.34 16.19
N LEU A 152 5.82 7.34 16.77
CA LEU A 152 6.19 8.74 16.63
C LEU A 152 7.61 9.04 17.13
N LYS A 153 7.99 8.45 18.27
CA LYS A 153 9.36 8.58 18.80
C LYS A 153 10.41 7.96 17.87
N PHE A 154 10.07 6.83 17.24
CA PHE A 154 10.96 6.13 16.33
C PHE A 154 11.20 6.90 15.02
N ILE A 155 10.15 7.55 14.51
CA ILE A 155 10.21 8.30 13.26
C ILE A 155 10.90 9.67 13.40
N LYS A 156 10.87 10.24 14.61
CA LYS A 156 11.40 11.58 14.88
C LYS A 156 12.86 11.69 14.42
N GLY A 157 13.14 12.61 13.50
CA GLY A 157 14.48 12.82 12.93
C GLY A 157 14.82 11.98 11.69
N THR A 158 13.86 11.24 11.14
CA THR A 158 14.01 10.50 9.87
C THR A 158 13.24 11.16 8.72
N VAL A 159 13.38 10.64 7.49
CA VAL A 159 12.59 11.11 6.32
C VAL A 159 11.08 10.95 6.51
N ALA A 160 10.65 10.06 7.39
CA ALA A 160 9.24 9.89 7.70
C ALA A 160 8.71 10.89 8.76
N ASP A 161 9.51 11.86 9.20
CA ASP A 161 9.05 12.87 10.16
C ASP A 161 7.87 13.68 9.60
N GLY A 162 6.76 13.70 10.34
CA GLY A 162 5.47 14.23 9.88
C GLY A 162 4.66 13.31 8.95
N ALA A 163 5.08 12.06 8.73
CA ALA A 163 4.30 11.09 7.97
C ALA A 163 2.98 10.74 8.70
N PRO A 164 1.85 10.65 7.97
CA PRO A 164 0.58 10.28 8.56
C PRO A 164 0.59 8.81 9.01
N ILE A 165 0.16 8.58 10.26
CA ILE A 165 0.03 7.25 10.86
C ILE A 165 -1.46 6.88 10.87
N ILE A 166 -1.81 5.79 10.20
CA ILE A 166 -3.20 5.34 10.06
C ILE A 166 -3.38 3.95 10.69
N PRO A 167 -4.22 3.82 11.72
CA PRO A 167 -4.58 2.52 12.27
C PRO A 167 -5.51 1.78 11.32
N ILE A 168 -5.14 0.56 10.93
CA ILE A 168 -5.93 -0.28 10.03
C ILE A 168 -6.01 -1.73 10.50
N SER A 169 -7.09 -2.41 10.10
CA SER A 169 -7.15 -3.86 10.15
C SER A 169 -7.23 -4.42 8.74
N ALA A 170 -6.13 -5.00 8.26
CA ALA A 170 -6.11 -5.60 6.93
C ALA A 170 -7.05 -6.81 6.80
N GLN A 171 -7.34 -7.50 7.92
CA GLN A 171 -8.15 -8.71 7.95
C GLN A 171 -9.64 -8.38 7.92
N LEU A 172 -10.08 -7.45 8.78
CA LEU A 172 -11.47 -6.99 8.84
C LEU A 172 -11.77 -5.90 7.81
N LYS A 173 -10.75 -5.41 7.10
CA LYS A 173 -10.83 -4.32 6.12
C LYS A 173 -11.34 -2.99 6.71
N TYR A 174 -11.04 -2.75 8.00
CA TYR A 174 -11.38 -1.48 8.64
C TYR A 174 -10.40 -0.38 8.25
N ASN A 175 -10.95 0.83 8.07
CA ASN A 175 -10.23 2.08 7.87
C ASN A 175 -9.36 2.14 6.60
N ILE A 176 -9.68 1.31 5.60
CA ILE A 176 -9.04 1.34 4.28
C ILE A 176 -9.37 2.65 3.54
N ASP A 177 -10.57 3.16 3.78
CA ASP A 177 -11.11 4.38 3.17
C ASP A 177 -10.23 5.58 3.54
N ALA A 178 -9.81 5.67 4.81
CA ALA A 178 -8.86 6.68 5.28
C ALA A 178 -7.47 6.54 4.66
N VAL A 179 -7.00 5.30 4.42
CA VAL A 179 -5.74 5.08 3.69
C VAL A 179 -5.84 5.59 2.27
N ASN A 180 -6.95 5.32 1.57
CA ASN A 180 -7.18 5.80 0.21
C ASN A 180 -7.23 7.33 0.16
N ALA A 181 -7.94 7.96 1.11
CA ALA A 181 -7.99 9.41 1.24
C ALA A 181 -6.58 10.01 1.44
N CYS A 182 -5.81 9.41 2.36
CA CYS A 182 -4.45 9.84 2.66
C CYS A 182 -3.50 9.65 1.46
N MET A 183 -3.64 8.56 0.70
CA MET A 183 -2.86 8.33 -0.52
C MET A 183 -3.12 9.40 -1.58
N VAL A 184 -4.39 9.78 -1.78
CA VAL A 184 -4.76 10.80 -2.76
C VAL A 184 -4.24 12.18 -2.33
N ASN A 185 -4.31 12.51 -1.04
CA ASN A 185 -3.94 13.82 -0.53
C ASN A 185 -2.43 13.99 -0.28
N SER A 186 -1.73 12.94 0.17
CA SER A 186 -0.32 13.03 0.61
C SER A 186 0.68 12.73 -0.49
N ILE A 187 0.30 11.95 -1.49
CA ILE A 187 1.20 11.52 -2.57
C ILE A 187 0.75 12.23 -3.85
N PRO A 188 1.44 13.27 -4.35
CA PRO A 188 1.11 13.85 -5.65
C PRO A 188 1.47 12.89 -6.79
N VAL A 189 0.98 13.15 -8.01
CA VAL A 189 1.47 12.44 -9.20
C VAL A 189 2.80 13.09 -9.60
N PRO A 190 3.92 12.35 -9.66
CA PRO A 190 5.17 12.93 -10.11
C PRO A 190 5.04 13.39 -11.57
N ILE A 191 5.65 14.53 -11.89
CA ILE A 191 5.67 15.06 -13.25
C ILE A 191 6.55 14.12 -14.08
N ARG A 192 5.96 13.47 -15.08
CA ARG A 192 6.67 12.59 -16.02
C ARG A 192 6.95 13.34 -17.31
N ASP A 193 8.18 13.27 -17.79
CA ASP A 193 8.57 13.81 -19.09
C ASP A 193 8.24 12.79 -20.18
N PHE A 194 7.30 13.14 -21.06
CA PHE A 194 6.89 12.31 -22.18
C PHE A 194 7.73 12.54 -23.45
N SER A 195 8.61 13.55 -23.45
CA SER A 195 9.48 13.87 -24.60
C SER A 195 10.84 13.18 -24.51
N ALA A 196 11.27 12.80 -23.31
CA ALA A 196 12.51 12.08 -23.08
C ALA A 196 12.50 10.69 -23.75
N GLN A 197 13.69 10.14 -23.99
CA GLN A 197 13.82 8.78 -24.52
C GLN A 197 13.17 7.77 -23.56
N PRO A 198 12.32 6.85 -24.07
CA PRO A 198 11.60 5.92 -23.23
C PRO A 198 12.56 4.93 -22.58
N GLN A 199 12.53 4.87 -21.25
CA GLN A 199 13.27 3.88 -20.45
C GLN A 199 12.28 2.98 -19.70
N LEU A 200 12.55 1.67 -19.72
CA LEU A 200 11.74 0.69 -19.01
C LEU A 200 12.62 -0.16 -18.10
N ILE A 201 12.41 -0.05 -16.79
CA ILE A 201 13.10 -0.88 -15.79
C ILE A 201 12.30 -2.17 -15.59
N VAL A 202 12.90 -3.30 -15.97
CA VAL A 202 12.27 -4.62 -15.84
C VAL A 202 12.67 -5.28 -14.52
N ILE A 203 11.71 -5.40 -13.60
CA ILE A 203 11.91 -6.03 -12.28
C ILE A 203 11.42 -7.48 -12.22
N ARG A 204 10.65 -7.93 -13.21
CA ARG A 204 10.10 -9.29 -13.27
C ARG A 204 10.03 -9.81 -14.69
N SER A 205 10.31 -11.10 -14.82
CA SER A 205 10.05 -11.88 -16.03
C SER A 205 8.90 -12.85 -15.79
N PHE A 206 8.17 -13.16 -16.85
CA PHE A 206 7.07 -14.12 -16.82
C PHE A 206 7.23 -15.06 -18.00
N ASP A 207 6.91 -16.33 -17.78
CA ASP A 207 6.66 -17.25 -18.87
C ASP A 207 5.21 -17.07 -19.31
N VAL A 208 5.03 -16.68 -20.58
CA VAL A 208 3.70 -16.46 -21.18
C VAL A 208 3.14 -17.77 -21.73
N ASN A 209 4.02 -18.73 -22.03
CA ASN A 209 3.64 -19.97 -22.67
C ASN A 209 3.01 -20.90 -21.64
N LYS A 210 1.72 -21.17 -21.81
CA LYS A 210 1.06 -22.21 -21.03
C LYS A 210 1.56 -23.58 -21.49
N PRO A 211 1.81 -24.53 -20.58
CA PRO A 211 2.17 -25.89 -20.96
C PRO A 211 1.14 -26.46 -21.96
N GLY A 212 1.59 -26.85 -23.15
CA GLY A 212 0.75 -27.43 -24.20
C GLY A 212 0.11 -26.45 -25.19
N ALA A 213 0.47 -25.17 -25.18
CA ALA A 213 0.12 -24.26 -26.28
C ALA A 213 1.10 -24.45 -27.46
N GLU A 214 0.59 -24.66 -28.67
CA GLU A 214 1.41 -24.56 -29.89
C GLU A 214 1.86 -23.10 -30.06
N ILE A 215 3.13 -22.94 -30.43
CA ILE A 215 3.84 -21.66 -30.59
C ILE A 215 3.41 -20.95 -31.87
#